data_AF-A0A1M5HD50-F1
#
_entry.id   AF-A0A1M5HD50-F1
#
_cell.length_a   1.000
_cell.length_b   1.000
_cell.length_c   1.000
_cell.angle_alpha   90.00
_cell.angle_beta   90.00
_cell.angle_gamma   90.00
#
_symmetry.space_group_name_H-M   'P 1'
#
loop_
_entity.id
_entity.type
_entity.pdbx_description
1 polymer ?
#
loop_
_entity_poly.entity_id
_entity_poly.type
_entity_poly.pdbx_seq_one_letter_code
_entity_poly.pdbx_strand_id
1 'polypeptide(L)'
;MQSENEINESFRQIEQKVESLQGLARQMKETLDKQTEAIISADEEKLTIYTEAYTDLKGRYNQQEQKFIDQLHHLLEPAGVSSHEVRLEQLKGIFPNASSTIDKWKEQLRRQARELKRKNERVVELLDFALNRNAELMYAIYSLNNRKSTHYGSGGQKEEISSGMTVNKEA
;
A
#
# COMPACT_ATOMS: atom_id res chain seq x y z
N MET A 1 6.48 -13.56 40.55
CA MET A 1 7.16 -14.51 39.65
C MET A 1 6.09 -15.08 38.75
N GLN A 2 6.09 -14.74 37.46
CA GLN A 2 5.20 -15.37 36.49
C GLN A 2 5.55 -16.86 36.42
N SER A 3 4.55 -17.72 36.34
CA SER A 3 4.80 -19.16 36.20
C SER A 3 5.43 -19.44 34.83
N GLU A 4 6.29 -20.45 34.74
CA GLU A 4 6.99 -20.81 33.47
C GLU A 4 5.97 -21.11 32.34
N ASN A 5 4.76 -21.54 32.69
CA ASN A 5 3.63 -21.72 31.78
C ASN A 5 3.06 -20.40 31.24
N GLU A 6 2.94 -19.35 32.05
CA GLU A 6 2.45 -18.03 31.60
C GLU A 6 3.41 -17.36 30.61
N ILE A 7 4.71 -17.56 30.82
CA ILE A 7 5.78 -17.04 29.95
C ILE A 7 5.72 -17.73 28.59
N ASN A 8 5.60 -19.07 28.57
CA ASN A 8 5.49 -19.83 27.33
C ASN A 8 4.20 -19.50 26.54
N GLU A 9 3.07 -19.32 27.23
CA GLU A 9 1.82 -18.94 26.59
C GLU A 9 1.90 -17.53 25.98
N SER A 10 2.55 -16.60 26.68
CA SER A 10 2.78 -15.24 26.17
C SER A 10 3.65 -15.22 24.91
N PHE A 11 4.71 -16.04 24.88
CA PHE A 11 5.56 -16.18 23.69
C PHE A 11 4.78 -16.71 22.50
N ARG A 12 3.95 -17.74 22.73
CA ARG A 12 3.11 -18.36 21.70
C ARG A 12 2.08 -17.37 21.13
N GLN A 13 1.50 -16.52 21.97
CA GLN A 13 0.58 -15.48 21.49
C GLN A 13 1.29 -14.45 20.60
N ILE A 14 2.51 -14.04 20.96
CA ILE A 14 3.32 -13.18 20.10
C ILE A 14 3.63 -13.86 18.77
N GLU A 15 4.03 -15.13 18.79
CA GLU A 15 4.29 -15.92 17.59
C GLU A 15 3.08 -15.93 16.65
N GLN A 16 1.90 -16.25 17.18
CA GLN A 16 0.64 -16.24 16.41
C GLN A 16 0.34 -14.87 15.79
N LYS A 17 0.62 -13.77 16.51
CA LYS A 17 0.42 -12.42 15.97
C LYS A 17 1.40 -12.11 14.85
N VAL A 18 2.66 -12.51 14.99
CA VAL A 18 3.66 -12.36 13.93
C VAL A 18 3.25 -13.17 12.69
N GLU A 19 2.84 -14.42 12.85
CA GLU A 19 2.38 -15.26 11.76
C GLU A 19 1.15 -14.66 11.05
N SER A 20 0.21 -14.13 11.83
CA SER A 20 -0.97 -13.43 11.29
C SER A 20 -0.58 -12.20 10.47
N LEU A 21 0.32 -11.35 10.97
CA LEU A 21 0.87 -10.20 10.24
C LEU A 21 1.55 -10.65 8.95
N GLN A 22 2.32 -11.73 8.99
CA GLN A 22 2.99 -12.26 7.82
C GLN A 22 2.01 -12.80 6.77
N GLY A 23 0.93 -13.45 7.22
CA GLY A 23 -0.14 -13.93 6.36
C GLY A 23 -0.86 -12.78 5.64
N LEU A 24 -1.24 -11.74 6.40
CA LEU A 24 -1.88 -10.54 5.86
C LEU A 24 -0.95 -9.81 4.87
N ALA A 25 0.32 -9.64 5.22
CA ALA A 25 1.31 -9.04 4.33
C ALA A 25 1.48 -9.84 3.02
N ARG A 26 1.39 -11.17 3.06
CA ARG A 26 1.43 -12.00 1.85
C ARG A 26 0.19 -11.75 0.97
N GLN A 27 -1.00 -11.76 1.56
CA GLN A 27 -2.24 -11.49 0.82
C GLN A 27 -2.23 -10.09 0.21
N MET A 28 -1.77 -9.07 0.95
CA MET A 28 -1.61 -7.71 0.41
C MET A 28 -0.66 -7.67 -0.80
N LYS A 29 0.46 -8.41 -0.75
CA LYS A 29 1.39 -8.49 -1.90
C LYS A 29 0.74 -9.13 -3.12
N GLU A 30 0.00 -10.22 -2.94
CA GLU A 30 -0.72 -10.90 -4.02
C GLU A 30 -1.79 -9.98 -4.63
N THR A 31 -2.49 -9.20 -3.81
CA THR A 31 -3.47 -8.22 -4.30
C THR A 31 -2.82 -7.07 -5.07
N LEU A 32 -1.66 -6.57 -4.65
CA LEU A 32 -0.89 -5.56 -5.40
C LEU A 32 -0.42 -6.10 -6.76
N ASP A 33 -0.04 -7.38 -6.85
CA ASP A 33 0.32 -8.02 -8.12
C ASP A 33 -0.89 -8.11 -9.06
N LYS A 34 -2.05 -8.46 -8.53
CA LYS A 34 -3.31 -8.47 -9.29
C LYS A 34 -3.74 -7.07 -9.75
N GLN A 35 -3.54 -6.04 -8.94
CA GLN A 35 -3.75 -4.65 -9.37
C GLN A 35 -2.81 -4.26 -10.50
N THR A 36 -1.54 -4.65 -10.41
CA THR A 36 -0.54 -4.42 -11.47
C THR A 36 -0.99 -5.06 -12.79
N GLU A 37 -1.44 -6.31 -12.75
CA GLU A 37 -1.97 -7.01 -13.93
C GLU A 37 -3.21 -6.31 -14.50
N ALA A 38 -4.15 -5.90 -13.64
CA ALA A 38 -5.36 -5.19 -14.05
C ALA A 38 -5.06 -3.84 -14.73
N ILE A 39 -4.08 -3.08 -14.22
CA ILE A 39 -3.62 -1.83 -14.85
C ILE A 39 -3.03 -2.10 -16.22
N ILE A 40 -2.17 -3.12 -16.34
CA ILE A 40 -1.54 -3.49 -17.62
C ILE A 40 -2.59 -3.92 -18.65
N SER A 41 -3.64 -4.64 -18.22
CA SER A 41 -4.73 -5.06 -19.11
C SER A 41 -5.82 -4.00 -19.31
N ALA A 42 -5.69 -2.82 -18.70
CA ALA A 42 -6.71 -1.77 -18.67
C ALA A 42 -8.10 -2.28 -18.23
N ASP A 43 -8.13 -3.16 -17.23
CA ASP A 43 -9.35 -3.75 -16.67
C ASP A 43 -9.78 -2.99 -15.40
N GLU A 44 -10.63 -1.97 -15.59
CA GLU A 44 -11.08 -1.06 -14.53
C GLU A 44 -11.92 -1.76 -13.45
N GLU A 45 -12.74 -2.73 -13.85
CA GLU A 45 -13.60 -3.48 -12.93
C GLU A 45 -12.75 -4.31 -11.96
N LYS A 46 -11.79 -5.09 -12.49
CA LYS A 46 -10.86 -5.84 -11.65
C LYS A 46 -9.98 -4.95 -10.79
N LEU A 47 -9.50 -3.82 -11.34
CA LEU A 47 -8.71 -2.87 -10.58
C LEU A 47 -9.49 -2.34 -9.36
N THR A 48 -10.78 -2.04 -9.53
CA THR A 48 -11.66 -1.59 -8.44
C THR A 48 -11.80 -2.68 -7.37
N ILE A 49 -12.14 -3.91 -7.78
CA ILE A 49 -12.28 -5.07 -6.87
C ILE A 49 -10.99 -5.29 -6.06
N TYR A 50 -9.84 -5.28 -6.72
CA TYR A 50 -8.57 -5.49 -6.03
C TYR A 50 -8.16 -4.32 -5.13
N THR A 51 -8.58 -3.09 -5.44
CA THR A 51 -8.35 -1.92 -4.59
C THR A 51 -9.17 -1.98 -3.30
N GLU A 52 -10.43 -2.38 -3.39
CA GLU A 52 -11.28 -2.61 -2.22
C GLU A 52 -10.72 -3.74 -1.35
N ALA A 53 -10.33 -4.86 -1.97
CA ALA A 53 -9.71 -5.98 -1.26
C ALA A 53 -8.41 -5.58 -0.55
N TYR A 54 -7.56 -4.77 -1.21
CA TYR A 54 -6.34 -4.26 -0.60
C TYR A 54 -6.64 -3.35 0.60
N THR A 55 -7.67 -2.52 0.50
CA THR A 55 -8.09 -1.59 1.56
C THR A 55 -8.56 -2.34 2.81
N ASP A 56 -9.40 -3.37 2.63
CA ASP A 56 -9.83 -4.24 3.74
C ASP A 56 -8.63 -4.97 4.38
N LEU A 57 -7.75 -5.57 3.57
CA LEU A 57 -6.54 -6.24 4.07
C LEU A 57 -5.64 -5.29 4.85
N LYS A 58 -5.44 -4.05 4.38
CA LYS A 58 -4.67 -3.02 5.08
C LYS A 58 -5.31 -2.65 6.42
N GLY A 59 -6.64 -2.51 6.46
CA GLY A 59 -7.37 -2.28 7.71
C GLY A 59 -7.12 -3.39 8.74
N ARG A 60 -7.24 -4.65 8.33
CA ARG A 60 -6.96 -5.82 9.17
C ARG A 60 -5.50 -5.89 9.62
N TYR A 61 -4.56 -5.58 8.72
CA TYR A 61 -3.13 -5.54 9.03
C TYR A 61 -2.84 -4.51 10.13
N ASN A 62 -3.32 -3.28 9.98
CA ASN A 62 -3.12 -2.22 10.97
C ASN A 62 -3.72 -2.58 12.34
N GLN A 63 -4.92 -3.17 12.36
CA GLN A 63 -5.52 -3.64 13.60
C GLN A 63 -4.67 -4.73 14.29
N GLN A 64 -4.13 -5.66 13.51
CA GLN A 64 -3.30 -6.73 14.04
C GLN A 64 -1.92 -6.22 14.50
N GLU A 65 -1.37 -5.23 13.80
CA GLU A 65 -0.12 -4.56 14.15
C GLU A 65 -0.27 -3.83 15.49
N GLN A 66 -1.35 -3.08 15.67
CA GLN A 66 -1.65 -2.42 16.94
C GLN A 66 -1.75 -3.44 18.08
N LYS A 67 -2.54 -4.51 17.88
CA LYS A 67 -2.69 -5.60 18.86
C LYS A 67 -1.38 -6.31 19.19
N PHE A 68 -0.41 -6.28 18.28
CA PHE A 68 0.92 -6.85 18.48
C PHE A 68 1.82 -5.89 19.27
N ILE A 69 1.80 -4.61 18.93
CA ILE A 69 2.50 -3.55 19.67
C ILE A 69 1.99 -3.49 21.11
N ASP A 70 0.68 -3.52 21.33
CA ASP A 70 0.09 -3.50 22.67
C ASP A 70 0.55 -4.70 23.51
N GLN A 71 0.62 -5.90 22.91
CA GLN A 71 1.12 -7.09 23.60
C GLN A 71 2.62 -6.99 23.90
N LEU A 72 3.41 -6.46 22.97
CA LEU A 72 4.84 -6.22 23.20
C LEU A 72 5.04 -5.25 24.38
N HIS A 73 4.28 -4.15 24.42
CA HIS A 73 4.31 -3.20 25.54
C HIS A 73 3.99 -3.90 26.86
N HIS A 74 2.91 -4.68 26.91
CA HIS A 74 2.49 -5.36 28.13
C HIS A 74 3.53 -6.37 28.64
N LEU A 75 4.27 -7.04 27.75
CA LEU A 75 5.31 -7.99 28.14
C LEU A 75 6.61 -7.31 28.57
N LEU A 76 6.91 -6.13 28.06
CA LEU A 76 8.14 -5.40 28.34
C LEU A 76 8.02 -4.40 29.50
N GLU A 77 6.80 -3.99 29.85
CA GLU A 77 6.49 -3.11 30.98
C GLU A 77 7.01 -3.68 32.33
N PRO A 78 6.81 -4.97 32.69
CA PRO A 78 7.37 -5.55 33.91
C PRO A 78 8.89 -5.66 33.91
N ALA A 79 9.52 -5.65 32.72
CA ALA A 79 10.98 -5.68 32.57
C ALA A 79 11.61 -4.28 32.72
N GLY A 80 10.84 -3.26 33.09
CA GLY A 80 11.33 -1.89 33.30
C GLY A 80 11.58 -1.11 32.02
N VAL A 81 11.10 -1.60 30.87
CA VAL A 81 11.20 -0.90 29.59
C VAL A 81 10.05 0.10 29.48
N SER A 82 10.23 1.31 30.01
CA SER A 82 9.26 2.41 29.97
C SER A 82 9.35 3.27 28.68
N SER A 83 10.00 2.75 27.63
CA SER A 83 10.22 3.47 26.39
C SER A 83 8.91 3.61 25.59
N HIS A 84 8.66 4.81 25.06
CA HIS A 84 7.66 5.05 24.01
C HIS A 84 7.92 4.24 22.74
N GLU A 85 9.14 3.73 22.57
CA GLU A 85 9.55 2.94 21.42
C GLU A 85 9.87 1.52 21.87
N VAL A 86 8.89 0.63 21.70
CA VAL A 86 9.03 -0.81 21.96
C VAL A 86 9.54 -1.51 20.71
N ARG A 87 10.57 -2.35 20.90
CA ARG A 87 11.27 -3.06 19.83
C ARG A 87 11.22 -4.56 20.06
N LEU A 88 10.99 -5.33 19.00
CA LEU A 88 10.91 -6.80 19.04
C LEU A 88 12.15 -7.43 19.71
N GLU A 89 13.32 -6.86 19.49
CA GLU A 89 14.60 -7.35 20.01
C GLU A 89 14.68 -7.29 21.53
N GLN A 90 13.90 -6.43 22.17
CA GLN A 90 13.83 -6.34 23.63
C GLN A 90 13.23 -7.62 24.25
N LEU A 91 12.44 -8.38 23.49
CA LEU A 91 11.93 -9.69 23.92
C LEU A 91 13.05 -10.69 24.22
N LYS A 92 14.24 -10.52 23.66
CA LYS A 92 15.38 -11.41 23.94
C LYS A 92 15.83 -11.39 25.39
N GLY A 93 15.58 -10.30 26.11
CA GLY A 93 15.84 -10.21 27.54
C GLY A 93 14.92 -11.11 28.37
N ILE A 94 13.69 -11.35 27.88
CA ILE A 94 12.69 -12.21 28.52
C ILE A 94 12.80 -13.65 28.01
N PHE A 95 13.09 -13.81 26.70
CA PHE A 95 13.14 -15.08 26.00
C PHE A 95 14.51 -15.33 25.34
N PRO A 96 15.60 -15.51 26.13
CA PRO A 96 16.94 -15.68 25.58
C PRO A 96 17.05 -16.93 24.69
N ASN A 97 16.36 -18.02 25.08
CA ASN A 97 16.32 -19.27 24.32
C ASN A 97 15.64 -19.14 22.95
N ALA A 98 14.81 -18.11 22.75
CA ALA A 98 14.11 -17.84 21.50
C ALA A 98 14.75 -16.73 20.66
N SER A 99 15.94 -16.25 21.03
CA SER A 99 16.59 -15.11 20.35
C SER A 99 16.73 -15.29 18.83
N SER A 100 17.07 -16.51 18.38
CA SER A 100 17.17 -16.84 16.95
C SER A 100 15.82 -16.70 16.23
N THR A 101 14.74 -17.13 16.87
CA THR A 101 13.37 -17.01 16.34
C THR A 101 12.95 -15.55 16.24
N ILE A 102 13.24 -14.76 17.27
CA ILE A 102 12.96 -13.31 17.31
C ILE A 102 13.71 -12.58 16.17
N ASP A 103 14.98 -12.93 15.93
CA ASP A 103 15.74 -12.36 14.80
C ASP A 103 15.13 -12.72 13.44
N LYS A 104 14.67 -13.96 13.27
CA LYS A 104 13.98 -14.39 12.05
C LYS A 104 12.70 -13.59 11.83
N TRP A 105 11.88 -13.40 12.87
CA TRP A 105 10.66 -12.60 12.78
C TRP A 105 10.95 -11.16 12.34
N LYS A 106 11.95 -10.52 12.95
CA LYS A 106 12.38 -9.16 12.59
C LYS A 106 12.78 -9.08 11.12
N GLU A 107 13.62 -10.00 10.64
CA GLU A 107 14.07 -9.98 9.24
C GLU A 107 12.91 -10.24 8.27
N GLN A 108 12.03 -11.20 8.60
CA GLN A 108 10.85 -11.50 7.79
C GLN A 108 9.91 -10.30 7.69
N LEU A 109 9.57 -9.65 8.80
CA LEU A 109 8.70 -8.46 8.82
C LEU A 109 9.35 -7.30 8.03
N ARG A 110 10.66 -7.04 8.24
CA ARG A 110 11.39 -6.01 7.49
C ARG A 110 11.43 -6.28 5.99
N ARG A 111 11.65 -7.53 5.59
CA ARG A 111 11.63 -7.91 4.17
C ARG A 111 10.24 -7.70 3.57
N GLN A 112 9.19 -8.15 4.27
CA GLN A 112 7.80 -7.97 3.82
C GLN A 112 7.42 -6.50 3.68
N ALA A 113 7.77 -5.66 4.65
CA ALA A 113 7.51 -4.21 4.59
C ALA A 113 8.20 -3.56 3.38
N ARG A 114 9.48 -3.91 3.13
CA ARG A 114 10.22 -3.43 1.94
C ARG A 114 9.57 -3.87 0.63
N GLU A 115 9.15 -5.13 0.54
CA GLU A 115 8.49 -5.66 -0.66
C GLU A 115 7.12 -5.02 -0.90
N LEU A 116 6.32 -4.84 0.15
CA LEU A 116 5.02 -4.16 0.08
C LEU A 116 5.19 -2.71 -0.39
N LYS A 117 6.15 -1.98 0.19
CA LYS A 117 6.46 -0.61 -0.22
C LYS A 117 6.80 -0.55 -1.71
N ARG A 118 7.73 -1.40 -2.16
CA ARG A 118 8.15 -1.45 -3.57
C ARG A 118 7.00 -1.78 -4.52
N LYS A 119 6.13 -2.73 -4.16
CA LYS A 119 4.98 -3.10 -5.00
C LYS A 119 3.93 -1.99 -5.04
N ASN A 120 3.69 -1.32 -3.91
CA ASN A 120 2.77 -0.20 -3.86
C ASN A 120 3.27 0.99 -4.68
N GLU A 121 4.56 1.33 -4.58
CA GLU A 121 5.21 2.35 -5.44
C GLU A 121 5.02 2.01 -6.92
N ARG A 122 5.20 0.73 -7.29
CA ARG A 122 5.00 0.29 -8.68
C ARG A 122 3.56 0.47 -9.18
N VAL A 123 2.56 0.17 -8.34
CA VAL A 123 1.14 0.39 -8.69
C VAL A 123 0.88 1.88 -8.92
N VAL A 124 1.39 2.75 -8.05
CA VAL A 124 1.25 4.21 -8.19
C VAL A 124 1.89 4.71 -9.49
N GLU A 125 3.14 4.32 -9.78
CA GLU A 125 3.82 4.69 -11.02
C GLU A 125 3.04 4.30 -12.28
N LEU A 126 2.43 3.11 -12.27
CA LEU A 126 1.65 2.61 -13.41
C LEU A 126 0.33 3.37 -13.57
N LEU A 127 -0.32 3.75 -12.47
CA LEU A 127 -1.52 4.58 -12.51
C LEU A 127 -1.19 5.99 -13.03
N ASP A 128 -0.11 6.60 -12.54
CA ASP A 128 0.34 7.91 -13.03
C ASP A 128 0.67 7.87 -14.53
N PHE A 129 1.34 6.80 -14.98
CA PHE A 129 1.60 6.58 -16.40
C PHE A 129 0.30 6.46 -17.22
N ALA A 130 -0.66 5.66 -16.75
CA ALA A 130 -1.94 5.48 -17.43
C ALA A 130 -2.73 6.80 -17.51
N LEU A 131 -2.75 7.59 -16.44
CA LEU A 131 -3.40 8.91 -16.40
C LEU A 131 -2.75 9.90 -17.37
N ASN A 132 -1.43 10.00 -17.36
CA ASN A 132 -0.70 10.87 -18.28
C ASN A 132 -0.96 10.48 -19.75
N ARG A 133 -0.96 9.18 -20.04
CA ARG A 133 -1.25 8.68 -21.38
C ARG A 133 -2.67 9.01 -21.82
N ASN A 134 -3.65 8.88 -20.93
CA ASN A 134 -5.03 9.24 -21.21
C ASN A 134 -5.20 10.74 -21.47
N ALA A 135 -4.51 11.60 -20.72
CA ALA A 135 -4.51 13.05 -20.93
C ALA A 135 -3.91 13.43 -22.30
N GLU A 136 -2.79 12.83 -22.68
CA GLU A 136 -2.17 13.03 -24.01
C GLU A 136 -3.10 12.61 -25.15
N LEU A 137 -3.74 11.43 -25.03
CA LEU A 137 -4.67 10.94 -26.04
C LEU A 137 -5.90 11.85 -26.15
N MET A 138 -6.44 12.31 -25.03
CA MET A 138 -7.54 13.26 -25.02
C MET A 138 -7.15 14.57 -25.73
N TYR A 139 -5.98 15.12 -25.42
CA TYR A 139 -5.45 16.30 -26.13
C TYR A 139 -5.29 16.04 -27.64
N ALA A 140 -4.77 14.88 -28.03
CA ALA A 140 -4.63 14.50 -29.43
C ALA A 140 -5.99 14.43 -30.14
N ILE A 141 -7.00 13.81 -29.52
CA ILE A 141 -8.37 13.74 -30.04
C ILE A 141 -8.96 15.13 -30.22
N TYR A 142 -8.86 16.01 -29.21
CA TYR A 142 -9.35 17.39 -29.30
C TYR A 142 -8.64 18.17 -30.40
N SER A 143 -7.31 18.05 -30.49
CA SER A 143 -6.53 18.72 -31.54
C SER A 143 -6.90 18.24 -32.94
N LEU A 144 -7.17 16.93 -33.10
CA LEU A 144 -7.61 16.35 -34.37
C LEU A 144 -9.04 16.78 -34.72
N ASN A 145 -9.93 16.84 -33.73
CA ASN A 145 -11.30 17.28 -33.93
C ASN A 145 -11.35 18.78 -34.32
N ASN A 146 -10.58 19.62 -33.63
CA ASN A 146 -10.43 21.03 -33.97
C ASN A 146 -9.81 21.23 -35.36
N ARG A 147 -8.81 20.42 -35.73
CA ARG A 147 -8.21 20.47 -37.08
C ARG A 147 -9.22 20.08 -38.16
N LYS A 148 -10.06 19.07 -37.92
CA LYS A 148 -11.12 18.64 -38.85
C LYS A 148 -12.26 19.68 -38.95
N SER A 149 -12.61 20.37 -37.87
CA SER A 149 -13.62 21.44 -37.89
C SER A 149 -13.10 22.74 -38.52
N THR A 150 -11.78 22.95 -38.63
CA THR A 150 -11.18 24.09 -39.34
C THR A 150 -11.13 23.97 -40.88
N HIS A 151 -11.84 23.03 -41.51
CA HIS A 151 -11.90 22.99 -42.98
C HIS A 151 -12.98 23.91 -43.56
N TYR A 152 -12.50 25.07 -44.03
CA TYR A 152 -13.07 25.99 -45.01
C TYR A 152 -14.57 26.30 -44.90
N GLY A 153 -14.88 27.38 -44.17
CA GLY A 153 -16.06 28.17 -44.49
C GLY A 153 -15.94 28.71 -45.92
N SER A 154 -17.06 28.70 -46.66
CA SER A 154 -17.23 29.06 -48.08
C SER A 154 -16.71 30.45 -48.52
N GLY A 155 -16.08 31.22 -47.62
CA GLY A 155 -15.60 32.58 -47.87
C GLY A 155 -14.10 32.82 -47.63
N GLY A 156 -13.30 31.79 -47.29
CA GLY A 156 -11.84 31.96 -47.15
C GLY A 156 -11.38 32.82 -45.95
N GLN A 157 -12.24 33.08 -44.97
CA GLN A 157 -11.85 33.65 -43.68
C GLN A 157 -11.87 32.58 -42.59
N LYS A 158 -10.82 32.58 -41.76
CA LYS A 158 -10.66 31.70 -40.60
C LYS A 158 -11.68 32.11 -39.54
N GLU A 159 -12.85 31.47 -39.52
CA GLU A 159 -13.77 31.59 -38.40
C GLU A 159 -13.23 30.77 -37.23
N GLU A 160 -12.64 31.46 -36.26
CA GLU A 160 -12.44 30.88 -34.92
C GLU A 160 -13.80 30.73 -34.26
N ILE A 161 -14.30 29.50 -34.23
CA ILE A 161 -15.46 29.15 -33.43
C ILE A 161 -15.04 29.36 -31.97
N SER A 162 -15.56 30.42 -31.36
CA SER A 162 -15.46 30.74 -29.93
C SER A 162 -16.08 29.60 -29.12
N SER A 163 -15.29 28.57 -28.83
CA SER A 163 -15.63 27.57 -27.84
C SER A 163 -15.45 28.21 -26.46
N GLY A 164 -16.55 28.75 -25.94
CA GLY A 164 -16.60 29.43 -24.65
C GLY A 164 -16.30 28.46 -23.51
N MET A 165 -15.04 28.39 -23.09
CA MET A 165 -14.65 28.11 -21.70
C MET A 165 -13.28 28.74 -21.43
N THR A 166 -13.30 29.85 -20.70
CA THR A 166 -12.13 30.44 -20.06
C THR A 166 -11.61 29.46 -19.01
N VAL A 167 -10.53 28.73 -19.31
CA VAL A 167 -9.80 27.97 -18.29
C VAL A 167 -8.83 28.94 -17.62
N ASN A 168 -9.15 29.34 -16.37
CA ASN A 168 -8.22 30.05 -15.50
C ASN A 168 -6.93 29.23 -15.38
N LYS A 169 -5.85 29.70 -16.00
CA LYS A 169 -4.50 29.30 -15.63
C LYS A 169 -4.05 30.28 -14.55
N GLU A 170 -4.06 29.84 -13.30
CA GLU A 170 -3.40 30.57 -12.22
C GLU A 170 -1.89 30.65 -12.52
N ALA A 171 -1.33 31.81 -12.18
CA ALA A 171 0.05 32.23 -12.43
C ALA A 171 1.02 31.76 -11.34
#